data_AF-A0A529WY49-F1
#
_entry.id   AF-A0A529WY49-F1
#
_cell.length_a   1.000
_cell.length_b   1.000
_cell.length_c   1.000
_cell.angle_alpha   90.00
_cell.angle_beta   90.00
_cell.angle_gamma   90.00
#
_symmetry.space_group_name_H-M   'P 1'
#
loop_
_entity.id
_entity.type
_entity.pdbx_description
1 polymer ?
#
loop_
_entity_poly.entity_id
_entity_poly.type
_entity_poly.pdbx_seq_one_letter_code
_entity_poly.pdbx_strand_id
1 'polypeptide(L)'
;MQHLTAADKLTPVLFQMRWRTIGAAQGFFITSDDPVVRWVEPKTWHPIYGDHGYLNKTAVVTFPLTPKVMLAMSWEDEGANAFAGRQGVDRLNRLRALQADEYLYAHLDHEVIRRMAVATKGSRPRMTTEGFGPKKFAATTLRRGRANRPS
;
A
#
# COMPACT_ATOMS: atom_id res chain seq x y z
N MET A 1 17.90 14.23 -1.60
CA MET A 1 18.08 14.32 -0.13
C MET A 1 16.78 14.46 0.68
N GLN A 2 15.60 14.63 0.06
CA GLN A 2 14.30 14.77 0.78
C GLN A 2 13.69 13.43 1.25
N HIS A 3 13.99 12.31 0.59
CA HIS A 3 13.41 11.00 0.93
C HIS A 3 13.94 10.42 2.25
N LEU A 4 15.23 10.64 2.57
CA LEU A 4 15.80 10.22 3.85
C LEU A 4 15.03 10.86 5.02
N THR A 5 14.73 12.16 4.91
CA THR A 5 14.10 12.93 5.98
C THR A 5 12.66 12.51 6.28
N ALA A 6 11.95 11.93 5.30
CA ALA A 6 10.61 11.36 5.50
C ALA A 6 10.70 9.95 6.11
N ALA A 7 11.67 9.15 5.66
CA ALA A 7 11.94 7.83 6.22
C ALA A 7 12.35 7.93 7.70
N ASP A 8 13.27 8.83 8.07
CA ASP A 8 13.73 9.06 9.45
C ASP A 8 12.57 9.40 10.42
N LYS A 9 11.56 10.04 9.85
CA LYS A 9 10.37 10.54 10.52
C LYS A 9 9.32 9.44 10.71
N LEU A 10 9.10 8.61 9.68
CA LEU A 10 8.20 7.45 9.72
C LEU A 10 8.78 6.28 10.53
N THR A 11 10.10 6.15 10.55
CA THR A 11 10.81 5.01 11.14
C THR A 11 10.40 4.78 12.61
N PRO A 12 10.41 5.77 13.51
CA PRO A 12 9.94 5.59 14.89
C PRO A 12 8.49 5.10 14.99
N VAL A 13 7.61 5.53 14.07
CA VAL A 13 6.20 5.11 14.07
C VAL A 13 6.08 3.63 13.67
N LEU A 14 6.77 3.24 12.61
CA LEU A 14 6.77 1.84 12.13
C LEU A 14 7.38 0.90 13.19
N PHE A 15 8.40 1.33 13.92
CA PHE A 15 8.98 0.54 15.02
C PHE A 15 8.07 0.40 16.25
N GLN A 16 7.09 1.29 16.43
CA GLN A 16 6.10 1.16 17.51
C GLN A 16 4.92 0.26 17.15
N MET A 17 4.69 0.00 15.85
CA MET A 17 3.68 -0.96 15.41
C MET A 17 4.10 -2.39 15.79
N ARG A 18 3.13 -3.30 15.86
CA ARG A 18 3.36 -4.73 15.97
C ARG A 18 3.62 -5.32 14.59
N TRP A 19 4.67 -6.12 14.49
CA TRP A 19 5.13 -6.71 13.23
C TRP A 19 4.71 -8.17 13.21
N ARG A 20 4.19 -8.61 12.06
CA ARG A 20 3.85 -10.00 11.84
C ARG A 20 4.08 -10.42 10.41
N THR A 21 4.17 -11.73 10.21
CA THR A 21 4.16 -12.29 8.86
C THR A 21 2.79 -12.87 8.53
N ILE A 22 2.40 -12.75 7.26
CA ILE A 22 1.21 -13.37 6.70
C ILE A 22 1.66 -14.34 5.62
N GLY A 23 1.39 -15.63 5.83
CA GLY A 23 1.62 -16.69 4.86
C GLY A 23 0.45 -16.84 3.89
N ALA A 24 0.72 -17.02 2.60
CA ALA A 24 -0.31 -17.36 1.60
C ALA A 24 -0.58 -18.87 1.62
N ALA A 25 -1.56 -19.31 2.43
CA ALA A 25 -1.99 -20.71 2.48
C ALA A 25 -2.56 -21.17 1.13
N GLN A 26 -3.20 -20.26 0.38
CA GLN A 26 -3.68 -20.50 -0.98
C GLN A 26 -3.36 -19.30 -1.88
N GLY A 27 -3.02 -19.55 -3.14
CA GLY A 27 -2.63 -18.49 -4.09
C GLY A 27 -1.23 -17.96 -3.80
N PHE A 28 -0.99 -16.69 -4.15
CA PHE A 28 0.29 -16.01 -3.97
C PHE A 28 0.12 -14.48 -3.93
N PHE A 29 1.04 -13.80 -3.28
CA PHE A 29 1.08 -12.34 -3.24
C PHE A 29 1.76 -11.77 -4.48
N ILE A 30 1.20 -10.66 -4.99
CA ILE A 30 1.81 -9.84 -6.03
C ILE A 30 2.58 -8.67 -5.40
N THR A 31 3.48 -8.07 -6.17
CA THR A 31 4.12 -6.80 -5.83
C THR A 31 3.89 -5.78 -6.95
N SER A 32 4.38 -4.55 -6.77
CA SER A 32 4.20 -3.42 -7.69
C SER A 32 5.40 -2.49 -7.61
N ASP A 33 5.40 -1.47 -8.46
CA ASP A 33 6.32 -0.33 -8.40
C ASP A 33 6.20 0.49 -7.10
N ASP A 34 5.03 0.50 -6.45
CA ASP A 34 4.86 0.94 -5.05
C ASP A 34 4.45 -0.24 -4.14
N PRO A 35 5.43 -1.01 -3.60
CA PRO A 35 5.15 -2.29 -2.96
C PRO A 35 4.65 -2.17 -1.51
N VAL A 36 4.90 -1.03 -0.85
CA VAL A 36 4.50 -0.78 0.54
C VAL A 36 3.12 -0.15 0.56
N VAL A 37 2.12 -0.94 0.95
CA VAL A 37 0.72 -0.51 0.92
C VAL A 37 0.26 -0.19 2.32
N ARG A 38 -0.25 1.03 2.52
CA ARG A 38 -0.99 1.42 3.74
C ARG A 38 -2.48 1.38 3.47
N TRP A 39 -3.24 0.87 4.42
CA TRP A 39 -4.68 0.94 4.46
C TRP A 39 -5.15 1.37 5.86
N VAL A 40 -6.23 2.13 5.91
CA VAL A 40 -6.90 2.58 7.14
C VAL A 40 -8.38 2.30 6.98
N GLU A 41 -9.03 1.79 8.03
CA GLU A 41 -10.47 1.60 8.06
C GLU A 41 -11.21 2.93 7.77
N PRO A 42 -12.01 3.02 6.69
CA PRO A 42 -12.67 4.28 6.30
C PRO A 42 -13.52 4.91 7.39
N LYS A 43 -14.07 4.10 8.31
CA LYS A 43 -14.89 4.57 9.43
C LYS A 43 -14.12 5.40 10.46
N THR A 44 -12.79 5.32 10.48
CA THR A 44 -11.95 6.09 11.43
C THR A 44 -11.43 7.39 10.83
N TRP A 45 -11.87 7.76 9.62
CA TRP A 45 -11.45 8.98 8.96
C TRP A 45 -12.14 10.18 9.58
N HIS A 46 -11.35 11.21 9.91
CA HIS A 46 -11.87 12.47 10.40
C HIS A 46 -12.33 13.33 9.22
N PRO A 47 -13.52 13.98 9.28
CA PRO A 47 -14.05 14.78 8.17
C PRO A 47 -13.12 15.91 7.69
N ILE A 48 -12.32 16.49 8.60
CA ILE A 48 -11.45 17.66 8.32
C ILE A 48 -9.98 17.26 8.13
N TYR A 49 -9.49 16.27 8.87
CA TYR A 49 -8.06 15.92 8.95
C TYR A 49 -7.73 14.63 8.18
N GLY A 50 -8.72 14.06 7.48
CA GLY A 50 -8.56 12.83 6.72
C GLY A 50 -8.29 11.62 7.60
N ASP A 51 -7.45 10.72 7.09
CA ASP A 51 -7.25 9.39 7.67
C ASP A 51 -6.18 9.31 8.77
N HIS A 52 -5.55 10.43 9.15
CA HIS A 52 -4.43 10.51 10.11
C HIS A 52 -3.20 9.63 9.76
N GLY A 53 -3.08 9.15 8.52
CA GLY A 53 -1.89 8.47 8.02
C GLY A 53 -1.52 7.21 8.80
N TYR A 54 -0.27 7.12 9.25
CA TYR A 54 0.29 5.99 10.00
C TYR A 54 0.00 6.07 11.51
N LEU A 55 -0.42 7.23 12.00
CA LEU A 55 -0.76 7.44 13.41
C LEU A 55 -2.16 6.94 13.76
N ASN A 56 -2.99 6.71 12.74
CA ASN A 56 -4.31 6.11 12.92
C ASN A 56 -4.18 4.69 13.48
N LYS A 57 -4.88 4.40 14.58
CA LYS A 57 -4.81 3.09 15.26
C LYS A 57 -5.34 1.94 14.42
N THR A 58 -6.15 2.19 13.40
CA THR A 58 -6.59 1.18 12.42
C THR A 58 -5.69 1.11 11.18
N ALA A 59 -4.54 1.79 11.18
CA ALA A 59 -3.60 1.70 10.07
C ALA A 59 -2.95 0.31 10.02
N VAL A 60 -2.99 -0.29 8.84
CA VAL A 60 -2.26 -1.51 8.49
C VAL A 60 -1.33 -1.20 7.33
N VAL A 61 -0.06 -1.51 7.50
CA VAL A 61 0.96 -1.38 6.47
C VAL A 61 1.41 -2.77 6.05
N THR A 62 1.50 -3.03 4.75
CA THR A 62 1.88 -4.34 4.22
C THR A 62 2.96 -4.23 3.16
N PHE A 63 3.85 -5.21 3.14
CA PHE A 63 4.95 -5.31 2.17
C PHE A 63 5.20 -6.78 1.81
N PRO A 64 5.03 -7.20 0.53
CA PRO A 64 5.27 -8.57 0.12
C PRO A 64 6.78 -8.86 0.12
N LEU A 65 7.21 -9.86 0.91
CA LEU A 65 8.62 -10.28 0.97
C LEU A 65 8.91 -11.35 -0.09
N THR A 66 7.95 -12.25 -0.29
CA THR A 66 7.98 -13.31 -1.31
C THR A 66 6.55 -13.54 -1.85
N PRO A 67 6.35 -14.34 -2.91
CA PRO A 67 5.01 -14.74 -3.34
C PRO A 67 4.21 -15.49 -2.25
N LYS A 68 4.85 -15.97 -1.18
CA LYS A 68 4.21 -16.71 -0.09
C LYS A 68 4.20 -16.01 1.25
N VAL A 69 4.98 -14.95 1.43
CA VAL A 69 5.14 -14.26 2.72
C VAL A 69 5.00 -12.75 2.54
N MET A 70 4.16 -12.14 3.38
CA MET A 70 3.96 -10.70 3.45
C MET A 70 4.27 -10.22 4.86
N LEU A 71 5.05 -9.15 4.98
CA LEU A 71 5.18 -8.41 6.22
C LEU A 71 3.95 -7.54 6.41
N ALA A 72 3.40 -7.52 7.62
CA ALA A 72 2.34 -6.60 8.02
C ALA A 72 2.70 -5.91 9.34
N MET A 73 2.34 -4.63 9.43
CA MET A 73 2.49 -3.79 10.61
C MET A 73 1.15 -3.16 10.96
N SER A 74 0.73 -3.28 12.22
CA SER A 74 -0.52 -2.74 12.76
C SER A 74 -0.33 -2.28 14.21
N TRP A 75 -1.22 -1.44 14.72
CA TRP A 75 -1.19 -1.07 16.15
C TRP A 75 -1.80 -2.13 17.05
N GLU A 76 -2.77 -2.89 16.55
CA GLU A 76 -3.37 -4.02 17.25
C GLU A 76 -2.43 -5.23 17.25
N ASP A 77 -2.42 -5.95 18.37
CA ASP A 77 -1.68 -7.20 18.51
C ASP A 77 -2.55 -8.37 18.04
N GLU A 78 -2.31 -8.79 16.81
CA GLU A 78 -2.97 -9.95 16.19
C GLU A 78 -2.06 -11.20 16.17
N GLY A 79 -1.00 -11.22 16.98
CA GLY A 79 0.00 -12.28 17.00
C GLY A 79 1.06 -12.19 15.89
N ALA A 80 2.12 -12.99 16.04
CA ALA A 80 3.33 -12.88 15.22
C ALA A 80 3.22 -13.47 13.80
N ASN A 81 2.32 -14.44 13.60
CA ASN A 81 2.15 -15.14 12.33
C ASN A 81 0.67 -15.36 12.04
N ALA A 82 0.26 -15.13 10.79
CA ALA A 82 -1.07 -15.43 10.30
C ALA A 82 -1.01 -16.15 8.95
N PHE A 83 -2.09 -16.80 8.57
CA PHE A 83 -2.24 -17.39 7.25
C PHE A 83 -3.48 -16.83 6.55
N ALA A 84 -3.29 -16.37 5.31
CA ALA A 84 -4.37 -15.92 4.45
C ALA A 84 -4.81 -17.06 3.52
N GLY A 85 -6.09 -17.39 3.57
CA GLY A 85 -6.73 -18.17 2.51
C GLY A 85 -6.91 -17.35 1.23
N ARG A 86 -7.47 -17.96 0.18
CA ARG A 86 -7.58 -17.34 -1.15
C ARG A 86 -8.23 -15.95 -1.14
N GLN A 87 -9.37 -15.79 -0.47
CA GLN A 87 -10.05 -14.49 -0.38
C GLN A 87 -9.20 -13.41 0.31
N GLY A 88 -8.43 -13.78 1.32
CA GLY A 88 -7.51 -12.87 2.01
C GLY A 88 -6.38 -12.43 1.10
N VAL A 89 -5.78 -13.37 0.36
CA VAL A 89 -4.75 -13.08 -0.64
C VAL A 89 -5.29 -12.18 -1.75
N ASP A 90 -6.47 -12.47 -2.27
CA ASP A 90 -7.09 -11.67 -3.34
C ASP A 90 -7.41 -10.25 -2.86
N ARG A 91 -7.87 -10.07 -1.62
CA ARG A 91 -8.10 -8.75 -1.01
C ARG A 91 -6.79 -7.96 -0.89
N LEU A 92 -5.73 -8.59 -0.37
CA LEU A 92 -4.42 -7.95 -0.21
C LEU A 92 -3.80 -7.57 -1.56
N ASN A 93 -3.91 -8.44 -2.57
CA ASN A 93 -3.45 -8.17 -3.92
C ASN A 93 -4.24 -7.04 -4.58
N ARG A 94 -5.57 -7.01 -4.38
CA ARG A 94 -6.41 -5.91 -4.91
C ARG A 94 -6.02 -4.56 -4.31
N LEU A 95 -5.78 -4.49 -3.00
CA LEU A 95 -5.32 -3.25 -2.36
C LEU A 95 -3.98 -2.78 -2.95
N ARG A 96 -3.06 -3.71 -3.23
CA ARG A 96 -1.79 -3.39 -3.88
C ARG A 96 -1.96 -2.93 -5.32
N ALA A 97 -2.81 -3.61 -6.08
CA ALA A 97 -3.10 -3.22 -7.46
C ALA A 97 -3.76 -1.83 -7.56
N LEU A 98 -4.54 -1.43 -6.54
CA LEU A 98 -5.08 -0.08 -6.45
C LEU A 98 -4.00 0.96 -6.18
N GLN A 99 -2.92 0.61 -5.46
CA GLN A 99 -1.83 1.54 -5.14
C GLN A 99 -0.77 1.60 -6.25
N ALA A 100 -0.64 0.60 -7.11
CA ALA A 100 0.36 0.61 -8.18
C ALA A 100 0.24 1.85 -9.10
N ASP A 101 1.38 2.41 -9.49
CA ASP A 101 1.42 3.56 -10.40
C ASP A 101 1.26 3.09 -11.85
N GLU A 102 2.06 2.11 -12.26
CA GLU A 102 2.13 1.63 -13.64
C GLU A 102 2.25 0.10 -13.73
N TYR A 103 3.00 -0.54 -12.82
CA TYR A 103 3.36 -1.96 -12.96
C TYR A 103 2.90 -2.85 -11.79
N LEU A 104 2.39 -4.03 -12.15
CA LEU A 104 2.21 -5.16 -11.24
C LEU A 104 3.19 -6.27 -11.61
N TYR A 105 3.80 -6.87 -10.60
CA TYR A 105 4.76 -7.96 -10.75
C TYR A 105 4.25 -9.21 -10.03
N ALA A 106 4.40 -10.34 -10.71
CA ALA A 106 4.01 -11.66 -10.22
C ALA A 106 5.03 -12.70 -10.67
N HIS A 107 5.20 -13.76 -9.88
CA HIS A 107 6.12 -14.85 -10.19
C HIS A 107 5.69 -15.73 -11.37
N LEU A 108 4.43 -15.61 -11.84
CA LEU A 108 3.85 -16.37 -12.94
C LEU A 108 2.92 -15.45 -13.74
N ASP A 109 2.82 -15.68 -15.05
CA ASP A 109 1.75 -15.08 -15.86
C ASP A 109 0.41 -15.67 -15.42
N HIS A 110 -0.55 -14.81 -15.10
CA HIS A 110 -1.80 -15.20 -14.50
C HIS A 110 -2.93 -14.27 -14.95
N GLU A 111 -3.92 -14.82 -15.64
CA GLU A 111 -4.99 -14.04 -16.28
C GLU A 111 -5.74 -13.13 -15.30
N VAL A 112 -5.99 -13.61 -14.08
CA VAL A 112 -6.65 -12.81 -13.02
C VAL A 112 -5.84 -11.55 -12.68
N ILE A 113 -4.51 -11.62 -12.69
CA ILE A 113 -3.64 -10.46 -12.41
C ILE A 113 -3.69 -9.49 -13.60
N ARG A 114 -3.68 -10.00 -14.83
CA ARG A 114 -3.86 -9.17 -16.02
C ARG A 114 -5.18 -8.41 -15.99
N ARG A 115 -6.28 -9.11 -15.67
CA ARG A 115 -7.61 -8.48 -15.50
C ARG A 115 -7.60 -7.45 -14.37
N MET A 116 -6.91 -7.74 -13.26
CA MET A 116 -6.76 -6.82 -12.13
C MET A 116 -6.01 -5.55 -12.54
N ALA A 117 -4.88 -5.66 -13.24
CA ALA A 117 -4.10 -4.52 -13.74
C ALA A 117 -4.94 -3.60 -14.64
N VAL A 118 -5.75 -4.18 -15.52
CA VAL A 118 -6.68 -3.42 -16.38
C VAL A 118 -7.74 -2.71 -15.53
N ALA A 119 -8.33 -3.41 -14.55
CA ALA A 119 -9.40 -2.88 -13.72
C ALA A 119 -8.96 -1.79 -12.75
N THR A 120 -7.69 -1.77 -12.31
CA THR A 120 -7.17 -0.79 -11.35
C THR A 120 -6.37 0.33 -12.00
N LYS A 121 -6.23 0.35 -13.33
CA LYS A 121 -5.48 1.38 -14.05
C LYS A 121 -5.95 2.79 -13.68
N GLY A 122 -5.04 3.62 -13.17
CA GLY A 122 -5.33 5.00 -12.77
C GLY A 122 -6.19 5.13 -11.50
N SER A 123 -6.33 4.06 -10.71
CA SER A 123 -7.16 4.05 -9.49
C SER A 123 -6.40 4.43 -8.21
N ARG A 124 -5.14 4.89 -8.31
CA ARG A 124 -4.31 5.23 -7.16
C ARG A 124 -5.04 6.21 -6.23
N PRO A 125 -5.29 5.83 -4.95
CA PRO A 125 -5.95 6.70 -4.00
C PRO A 125 -5.16 7.99 -3.79
N ARG A 126 -5.88 9.11 -3.60
CA ARG A 126 -5.27 10.36 -3.13
C ARG A 126 -4.89 10.18 -1.67
N MET A 127 -3.66 9.76 -1.43
CA MET A 127 -3.16 9.55 -0.08
C MET A 127 -2.60 10.86 0.49
N THR A 128 -3.14 11.30 1.61
CA THR A 128 -2.59 12.43 2.39
C THR A 128 -1.41 11.94 3.21
N THR A 129 -0.21 12.45 2.93
CA THR A 129 0.97 12.32 3.80
C THR A 129 1.06 13.52 4.74
N GLU A 130 0.03 13.73 5.56
CA GLU A 130 0.14 14.72 6.63
C GLU A 130 1.05 14.19 7.75
N GLY A 131 2.03 14.99 8.16
CA GLY A 131 2.91 14.72 9.30
C GLY A 131 4.36 14.35 8.96
N PHE A 132 4.67 13.90 7.73
CA PHE A 132 6.04 13.47 7.38
C PHE A 132 6.52 14.03 6.03
N GLY A 133 7.39 15.03 6.11
CA GLY A 133 8.01 15.76 4.99
C GLY A 133 8.57 17.11 5.44
N PRO A 134 9.30 17.86 4.59
CA PRO A 134 9.67 19.25 4.87
C PRO A 134 8.42 20.14 4.97
N LYS A 135 8.41 21.13 5.87
CA LYS A 135 7.25 22.00 6.17
C LYS A 135 6.76 22.84 4.98
N LYS A 136 7.52 22.89 3.89
CA LYS A 136 7.17 23.51 2.61
C LYS A 136 7.39 22.46 1.54
N PHE A 137 6.32 21.88 1.02
CA PHE A 137 6.41 21.16 -0.25
C PHE A 137 6.67 22.19 -1.34
N ALA A 138 7.62 21.94 -2.23
CA ALA A 138 7.63 22.65 -3.51
C ALA A 138 6.30 22.32 -4.21
N ALA A 139 5.67 23.31 -4.83
CA ALA A 139 4.49 23.09 -5.64
C ALA A 139 4.89 22.22 -6.84
N THR A 140 4.81 20.90 -6.68
CA THR A 140 5.01 19.97 -7.78
C THR A 140 3.73 19.96 -8.59
N THR A 141 3.71 20.72 -9.68
CA THR A 141 2.69 20.60 -10.71
C THR A 141 2.86 19.22 -11.36
N LEU A 142 2.11 18.24 -10.88
CA LEU A 142 1.99 16.96 -11.58
C LEU A 142 1.31 17.25 -12.92
N ARG A 143 2.11 17.33 -13.98
CA ARG A 143 1.62 17.45 -15.35
C ARG A 143 0.93 16.13 -15.68
N ARG A 144 -0.40 16.07 -15.53
CA ARG A 144 -1.21 14.98 -16.07
C ARG A 144 -0.99 14.94 -17.57
N GLY A 145 -0.10 14.06 -18.02
CA GLY A 145 0.09 13.74 -19.43
C GLY A 145 -1.15 13.03 -19.94
N ARG A 146 -2.12 13.80 -20.45
CA ARG A 146 -3.11 13.29 -21.39
C ARG A 146 -2.40 13.18 -22.74
N ALA A 147 -1.80 12.02 -23.02
CA ALA A 147 -1.40 11.69 -24.37
C ALA A 147 -2.66 11.25 -25.12
N ASN A 148 -3.24 12.16 -25.90
CA ASN A 148 -4.13 11.81 -27.00
C ASN A 148 -3.38 10.82 -27.91
N ARG A 149 -3.99 9.68 -28.23
CA ARG A 149 -3.63 8.92 -29.43
C ARG A 149 -4.70 9.22 -30.48
N PRO A 150 -4.34 9.62 -31.72
CA PRO A 150 -5.27 9.57 -32.82
C PRO A 150 -5.58 8.10 -33.16
N SER A 151 -6.79 7.94 -33.70
CA SER A 151 -7.46 6.73 -34.19
C SER A 151 -6.57 5.72 -34.89
#